data_AF-A0A3A5JKK4-F1
#
_entry.id   AF-A0A3A5JKK4-F1
#
_cell.length_a   1.000
_cell.length_b   1.000
_cell.length_c   1.000
_cell.angle_alpha   90.00
_cell.angle_beta   90.00
_cell.angle_gamma   90.00
#
_symmetry.space_group_name_H-M   'P 1'
#
loop_
_entity.id
_entity.type
_entity.pdbx_description
1 polymer ?
#
loop_
_entity_poly.entity_id
_entity_poly.type
_entity_poly.pdbx_seq_one_letter_code
_entity_poly.pdbx_strand_id
1 'polypeptide(L)' 'MFLLGPRDLSKGTNAIIFDVLLPVMSTRSASRQSRCLKCGFEADAGSEKWKRVDAPPFGSLTQCPKCGSTNILSQLRD' A
#
# COMPACT_ATOMS: atom_id res chain seq x y z
N MET A 1 30.58 15.17 49.57
CA MET A 1 29.12 15.14 49.40
C MET A 1 28.86 14.84 47.92
N PHE A 2 28.71 13.56 47.56
CA PHE A 2 28.57 13.10 46.18
C PHE A 2 27.09 12.81 45.92
N LEU A 3 26.46 13.51 44.98
CA LEU A 3 25.17 13.09 44.43
C LEU A 3 25.42 12.23 43.19
N LEU A 4 25.19 10.93 43.37
CA LEU A 4 25.16 9.91 42.33
C LEU A 4 23.88 10.07 41.50
N GLY A 5 24.04 10.23 40.19
CA GLY A 5 22.99 9.94 39.21
C GLY A 5 23.58 9.02 38.15
N PRO A 6 23.01 7.83 37.87
CA PRO A 6 23.54 6.93 36.86
C PRO A 6 23.24 7.50 35.47
N ARG A 7 24.28 7.99 34.78
CA ARG A 7 24.24 8.13 33.31
C ARG A 7 24.62 6.78 32.75
N ASP A 8 23.60 5.98 32.47
CA ASP A 8 23.72 4.70 31.79
C ASP A 8 24.40 4.92 30.43
N LEU A 9 25.66 4.50 30.36
CA LEU A 9 26.48 4.47 29.16
C LEU A 9 26.18 3.16 28.43
N SER A 10 25.02 3.09 27.77
CA SER A 10 24.68 1.98 26.90
C SER A 10 25.37 2.10 25.54
N LYS A 11 26.60 1.60 25.53
CA LYS A 11 27.12 0.58 24.61
C LYS A 11 26.76 0.73 23.12
N GLY A 12 27.77 1.06 22.32
CA GLY A 12 27.73 0.85 20.87
C GLY A 12 27.37 -0.59 20.54
N THR A 13 26.42 -0.76 19.62
CA THR A 13 26.20 -2.03 18.93
C THR A 13 25.99 -1.71 17.47
N ASN A 14 27.00 -2.07 16.70
CA ASN A 14 26.99 -2.12 15.24
C ASN A 14 25.87 -3.09 14.84
N ALA A 15 24.70 -2.56 14.48
CA ALA A 15 23.57 -3.37 14.05
C ALA A 15 23.77 -3.79 12.60
N ILE A 16 24.56 -4.85 12.40
CA ILE A 16 24.32 -5.81 11.34
C ILE A 16 22.91 -6.39 11.56
N ILE A 17 21.92 -5.86 10.85
CA ILE A 17 20.56 -6.44 10.87
C ILE A 17 20.60 -7.69 9.97
N PHE A 18 20.86 -8.83 10.60
CA PHE A 18 20.55 -10.15 10.05
C PHE A 18 19.62 -10.85 11.03
N ASP A 19 18.41 -11.15 10.54
CA ASP A 19 17.41 -12.10 11.05
C ASP A 19 16.60 -11.76 12.31
N VAL A 20 15.37 -11.24 12.12
CA VAL A 20 14.13 -11.80 12.73
C VAL A 20 12.95 -11.44 11.81
N LEU A 21 12.38 -12.47 11.21
CA LEU A 21 11.01 -12.63 10.69
C LEU A 21 10.05 -11.43 10.83
N LEU A 22 10.21 -10.42 10.00
CA LEU A 22 9.09 -9.56 9.61
C LEU A 22 8.35 -10.32 8.48
N PRO A 23 7.09 -10.76 8.62
CA PRO A 23 6.19 -10.62 7.50
C PRO A 23 5.87 -9.13 7.42
N VAL A 24 6.88 -8.29 7.13
CA VAL A 24 6.57 -7.01 6.54
C VAL A 24 6.10 -7.42 5.17
N MET A 25 4.79 -7.66 5.07
CA MET A 25 4.04 -7.17 3.94
C MET A 25 4.40 -5.70 3.82
N SER A 26 5.59 -5.45 3.26
CA SER A 26 5.96 -4.20 2.62
C SER A 26 5.19 -4.21 1.31
N THR A 27 3.86 -4.32 1.43
CA THR A 27 3.01 -3.52 0.60
C THR A 27 3.36 -2.08 1.00
N ARG A 28 4.46 -1.56 0.46
CA ARG A 28 4.35 -0.30 -0.25
C ARG A 28 3.30 -0.55 -1.34
N SER A 29 2.04 -0.65 -0.93
CA SER A 29 0.94 -0.26 -1.77
C SER A 29 1.23 1.21 -1.94
N ALA A 30 2.09 1.56 -2.90
CA ALA A 30 2.04 2.84 -3.53
C ALA A 30 0.54 3.03 -3.76
N SER A 31 -0.07 3.93 -2.99
CA SER A 31 -1.50 4.16 -3.03
C SER A 31 -1.76 4.76 -4.39
N ARG A 32 -1.83 3.88 -5.39
CA ARG A 32 -2.03 4.21 -6.78
C ARG A 32 -3.45 4.69 -6.81
N GLN A 33 -3.69 5.98 -6.73
CA GLN A 33 -5.05 6.47 -6.90
C GLN A 33 -5.48 6.13 -8.32
N SER A 34 -6.62 5.45 -8.41
CA SER A 34 -7.29 5.17 -9.67
C SER A 34 -8.50 6.08 -9.78
N ARG A 35 -8.74 6.58 -10.99
CA ARG A 35 -9.94 7.36 -11.30
C ARG A 35 -10.66 6.83 -12.53
N CYS A 36 -11.99 6.80 -12.48
CA CYS A 36 -12.81 6.46 -13.63
C CYS A 36 -12.91 7.66 -14.57
N LEU A 37 -12.49 7.49 -15.82
CA LEU A 37 -12.54 8.57 -16.82
C LEU A 37 -13.96 8.86 -17.35
N LYS A 38 -14.95 8.04 -16.98
CA LYS A 38 -16.33 8.19 -17.42
C LYS A 38 -17.18 9.03 -16.47
N CYS A 39 -17.03 8.82 -15.16
CA CYS A 39 -17.86 9.47 -14.14
C CYS A 39 -17.07 10.16 -13.02
N GLY A 40 -15.73 10.07 -13.02
CA GLY A 40 -14.89 10.72 -12.01
C GLY A 40 -14.76 9.98 -10.67
N PHE A 41 -15.23 8.73 -10.55
CA PHE A 41 -15.06 7.95 -9.32
C PHE A 41 -13.58 7.70 -9.01
N GLU A 42 -13.14 8.08 -7.81
CA GLU A 42 -11.75 7.92 -7.33
C GLU A 42 -11.68 6.93 -6.16
N ALA A 43 -10.75 5.99 -6.26
CA ALA A 43 -10.45 5.01 -5.21
C ALA A 43 -9.04 4.44 -5.41
N ASP A 44 -8.45 3.88 -4.36
CA ASP A 44 -7.17 3.18 -4.47
C ASP A 44 -7.22 2.06 -5.53
N ALA A 45 -6.20 1.97 -6.37
CA ALA A 45 -6.08 0.95 -7.40
C ALA A 45 -6.05 -0.43 -6.77
N GLY A 46 -6.83 -1.35 -7.31
CA GLY A 46 -6.90 -2.72 -6.79
C GLY A 46 -7.64 -2.85 -5.45
N SER A 47 -8.15 -1.76 -4.87
CA SER A 47 -9.02 -1.82 -3.71
C SER A 47 -10.34 -2.53 -4.04
N GLU A 48 -10.96 -3.09 -3.01
CA GLU A 48 -12.27 -3.75 -3.09
C GLU A 48 -13.42 -2.78 -3.38
N LYS A 49 -13.15 -1.46 -3.37
CA LYS A 49 -14.10 -0.44 -3.81
C LYS A 49 -14.35 -0.50 -5.32
N TRP A 50 -13.44 -1.09 -6.09
CA TRP A 50 -13.68 -1.36 -7.50
C TRP A 50 -14.47 -2.64 -7.68
N LYS A 51 -15.50 -2.59 -8.53
CA LYS A 51 -16.29 -3.78 -8.85
C LYS A 51 -15.43 -4.70 -9.70
N ARG A 52 -15.26 -5.96 -9.29
CA ARG A 52 -14.68 -6.99 -10.15
C ARG A 52 -15.80 -7.71 -10.88
N VAL A 53 -15.68 -7.80 -12.20
CA VAL A 53 -16.61 -8.56 -13.04
C VAL A 53 -15.84 -9.59 -13.81
N ASP A 54 -16.38 -10.81 -13.85
CA ASP A 54 -15.81 -11.86 -14.68
C ASP A 54 -16.34 -11.72 -16.11
N ALA A 55 -15.44 -11.66 -17.08
CA ALA A 55 -15.76 -11.51 -18.49
C ALA A 55 -14.96 -12.54 -19.29
N PRO A 56 -15.48 -13.75 -19.51
CA PRO A 56 -14.85 -14.71 -20.40
C PRO A 56 -14.71 -14.14 -21.83
N PRO A 57 -13.57 -14.34 -22.51
CA PRO A 57 -12.37 -15.11 -22.11
C PRO A 57 -11.31 -14.32 -21.33
N PHE A 58 -11.55 -13.04 -21.02
CA PHE A 58 -10.60 -12.10 -20.41
C PHE A 58 -10.43 -12.26 -18.89
N GLY A 59 -11.25 -13.09 -18.24
CA GLY A 59 -11.21 -13.32 -16.79
C GLY A 59 -11.76 -12.13 -16.00
N SER A 60 -11.24 -11.91 -14.80
CA SER A 60 -11.72 -10.85 -13.90
C SER A 60 -11.20 -9.47 -14.27
N LEU A 61 -12.12 -8.58 -14.65
CA LEU A 61 -11.86 -7.18 -14.99
C LEU A 61 -12.30 -6.24 -13.88
N THR A 62 -11.57 -5.13 -13.75
CA THR A 62 -11.92 -4.04 -12.86
C THR A 62 -12.91 -3.11 -13.56
N GLN A 63 -14.09 -2.92 -12.95
CA GLN A 63 -15.18 -2.09 -13.44
C GLN A 63 -15.54 -1.01 -12.41
N CYS A 64 -15.88 0.17 -12.89
CA CYS A 64 -16.38 1.25 -12.04
C CYS A 64 -17.77 0.88 -11.48
N PRO A 65 -17.98 0.88 -10.15
CA PRO A 65 -19.26 0.53 -9.54
C PRO A 65 -20.35 1.59 -9.78
N LYS A 66 -19.97 2.83 -10.14
CA LYS A 66 -20.91 3.94 -10.33
C LYS A 66 -21.54 3.97 -11.71
N CYS A 67 -20.79 3.63 -12.76
CA CYS A 67 -21.23 3.77 -14.14
C CYS A 67 -21.02 2.53 -15.01
N GLY A 68 -20.39 1.47 -14.49
CA GLY A 68 -20.11 0.25 -15.26
C GLY A 68 -18.96 0.39 -16.28
N SER A 69 -18.25 1.51 -16.33
CA SER A 69 -17.11 1.67 -17.23
C SER A 69 -15.87 0.92 -16.71
N THR A 70 -15.14 0.23 -17.59
CA THR A 70 -13.82 -0.36 -17.32
C THR A 70 -12.66 0.60 -17.63
N ASN A 71 -12.97 1.81 -18.13
CA ASN A 71 -11.96 2.82 -18.45
C ASN A 71 -11.51 3.57 -17.19
N ILE A 72 -10.41 3.09 -16.59
CA ILE A 72 -9.88 3.53 -15.29
C ILE A 72 -8.40 3.90 -15.48
N LEU A 73 -8.04 5.11 -15.06
CA LEU A 73 -6.66 5.60 -15.07
C LEU A 73 -6.04 5.36 -13.69
N SER A 74 -4.99 4.54 -13.62
CA SER A 74 -4.23 4.28 -12.39
C SER A 74 -2.88 4.98 -12.46
N GLN A 75 -2.63 5.93 -11.57
CA GLN A 75 -1.33 6.62 -11.53
C GLN A 75 -0.41 5.95 -10.51
N LEU A 76 0.78 5.56 -10.97
CA LEU A 76 1.88 5.18 -10.09
C LEU A 76 2.70 6.45 -9.84
N ARG A 77 2.72 6.95 -8.60
CA ARG A 77 3.72 7.95 -8.19
C ARG A 77 4.92 7.18 -7.66
N ASP A 78 6.03 7.27 -8.38
CA ASP A 78 7.38 6.83 -7.98
C ASP A 78 7.96 7.79 -6.94
#